data_AF-A0A838RHE9-F1
#
_entry.id   AF-A0A838RHE9-F1
#
_cell.length_a   1.000
_cell.length_b   1.000
_cell.length_c   1.000
_cell.angle_alpha   90.00
_cell.angle_beta   90.00
_cell.angle_gamma   90.00
#
_symmetry.space_group_name_H-M   'P 1'
#
loop_
_entity.id
_entity.type
_entity.pdbx_description
1 polymer ?
#
loop_
_entity_poly.entity_id
_entity_poly.type
_entity_poly.pdbx_seq_one_letter_code
_entity_poly.pdbx_strand_id
1 'polypeptide(L)'
;MMAEIEQLALATADAEQFMQQAVELISASFDFYFVSLFLVDETGEWIAFRVGIGEFGKIMRKFEHRFSIISNGVLVKVVRLNQAYLDNSFEDRSIHRRHPLLPDTKSQVILPLRVPQGAIGVLDLHSEVSGDFAEEDIPMLLPTAEQVARLCIQLGAQT
;
A
#
# COMPACT_ATOMS: atom_id res chain seq x y z
N MET A 1 -15.27 1.91 -7.59
CA MET A 1 -13.81 1.87 -7.35
C MET A 1 -12.97 1.99 -8.62
N MET A 2 -12.86 0.96 -9.46
CA MET A 2 -11.95 0.96 -10.64
C MET A 2 -12.13 2.17 -11.57
N ALA A 3 -13.39 2.47 -11.92
CA ALA A 3 -13.71 3.62 -12.77
C ALA A 3 -13.36 4.96 -12.10
N GLU A 4 -13.48 5.06 -10.78
CA GLU A 4 -13.13 6.28 -10.03
C GLU A 4 -11.62 6.48 -10.02
N ILE A 5 -10.84 5.40 -9.85
CA ILE A 5 -9.38 5.43 -9.97
C ILE A 5 -8.94 5.84 -11.38
N GLU A 6 -9.65 5.40 -12.43
CA GLU A 6 -9.37 5.86 -13.80
C GLU A 6 -9.69 7.33 -14.02
N GLN A 7 -10.87 7.79 -13.55
CA GLN A 7 -11.23 9.21 -13.63
C GLN A 7 -10.25 10.08 -12.86
N LEU A 8 -9.76 9.58 -11.72
CA LEU A 8 -8.74 10.25 -10.93
C LEU A 8 -7.45 10.45 -11.73
N ALA A 9 -6.94 9.39 -12.36
CA ALA A 9 -5.72 9.48 -13.17
C ALA A 9 -5.86 10.44 -14.36
N LEU A 10 -7.05 10.54 -14.96
CA LEU A 10 -7.32 11.50 -16.03
C LEU A 10 -7.35 12.96 -15.54
N ALA A 11 -7.69 13.17 -14.26
CA ALA A 11 -7.80 14.49 -13.64
C ALA A 11 -6.49 14.98 -13.02
N THR A 12 -5.47 14.13 -12.89
CA THR A 12 -4.17 14.45 -12.27
C THR A 12 -3.06 14.56 -13.31
N ALA A 13 -2.13 15.51 -13.09
CA ALA A 13 -1.05 15.78 -14.03
C ALA A 13 0.23 14.96 -13.78
N ASP A 14 0.45 14.52 -12.54
CA ASP A 14 1.64 13.75 -12.15
C ASP A 14 1.30 12.55 -11.26
N ALA A 15 2.21 11.58 -11.23
CA ALA A 15 2.03 10.32 -10.53
C ALA A 15 1.96 10.46 -9.00
N GLU A 16 2.66 11.43 -8.40
CA GLU A 16 2.66 11.61 -6.94
C GLU A 16 1.29 12.11 -6.47
N GLN A 17 0.73 13.08 -7.18
CA GLN A 17 -0.61 13.58 -6.94
C GLN A 17 -1.66 12.48 -7.11
N PHE A 18 -1.56 11.68 -8.19
CA PHE A 18 -2.43 10.52 -8.40
C PHE A 18 -2.37 9.53 -7.24
N MET A 19 -1.16 9.11 -6.85
CA MET A 19 -0.98 8.14 -5.76
C MET A 19 -1.59 8.67 -4.47
N GLN A 20 -1.37 9.94 -4.12
CA GLN A 20 -1.91 10.54 -2.91
C GLN A 20 -3.45 10.52 -2.91
N GLN A 21 -4.06 10.94 -4.01
CA GLN A 21 -5.52 10.95 -4.11
C GLN A 21 -6.11 9.53 -4.18
N ALA A 22 -5.38 8.57 -4.75
CA ALA A 22 -5.81 7.18 -4.81
C ALA A 22 -5.87 6.55 -3.42
N VAL A 23 -4.85 6.77 -2.57
CA VAL A 23 -4.88 6.24 -1.19
C VAL A 23 -5.99 6.89 -0.35
N GLU A 24 -6.28 8.18 -0.58
CA GLU A 24 -7.39 8.89 0.07
C GLU A 24 -8.76 8.35 -0.38
N LEU A 25 -8.94 8.12 -1.68
CA LEU A 25 -10.18 7.55 -2.22
C LEU A 25 -10.42 6.13 -1.71
N ILE A 26 -9.37 5.29 -1.69
CA ILE A 26 -9.45 3.92 -1.18
C ILE A 26 -9.80 3.93 0.31
N SER A 27 -9.13 4.75 1.11
CA SER A 27 -9.46 4.89 2.54
C SER A 27 -10.91 5.32 2.75
N ALA A 28 -11.38 6.35 2.05
CA ALA A 28 -12.73 6.87 2.20
C ALA A 28 -13.83 5.88 1.76
N SER A 29 -13.55 5.05 0.76
CA SER A 29 -14.54 4.12 0.21
C SER A 29 -14.75 2.87 1.06
N PHE A 30 -13.72 2.46 1.79
CA PHE A 30 -13.72 1.25 2.61
C PHE A 30 -13.60 1.52 4.11
N ASP A 31 -13.53 2.79 4.52
CA ASP A 31 -13.37 3.25 5.91
C ASP A 31 -12.09 2.68 6.59
N PHE A 32 -10.99 2.60 5.84
CA PHE A 32 -9.73 2.09 6.37
C PHE A 32 -9.01 3.12 7.25
N TYR A 33 -8.56 2.66 8.41
CA TYR A 33 -7.79 3.43 9.40
C TYR A 33 -6.53 4.06 8.81
N PHE A 34 -5.78 3.30 7.99
CA PHE A 34 -4.61 3.82 7.30
C PHE A 34 -4.42 3.12 5.95
N VAL A 35 -4.12 3.92 4.93
CA VAL A 35 -3.77 3.44 3.59
C VAL A 35 -2.48 4.12 3.18
N SER A 36 -1.53 3.33 2.68
CA SER A 36 -0.28 3.82 2.13
C SER A 36 0.20 3.04 0.92
N LEU A 37 1.09 3.65 0.17
CA LEU A 37 1.64 3.09 -1.06
C LEU A 37 3.16 3.24 -1.04
N PHE A 38 3.84 2.12 -1.25
CA PHE A 38 5.28 2.05 -1.42
C PHE A 38 5.60 1.57 -2.82
N LEU A 39 6.68 2.09 -3.40
CA LEU A 39 7.23 1.61 -4.67
C LEU A 39 8.64 1.05 -4.44
N VAL A 40 8.97 0.00 -5.19
CA VAL A 40 10.37 -0.39 -5.38
C VAL A 40 11.06 0.75 -6.13
N ASP A 41 12.28 1.10 -5.74
CA ASP A 41 13.07 2.12 -6.43
C ASP A 41 13.84 1.56 -7.63
N GLU A 42 14.40 2.46 -8.44
CA GLU A 42 15.06 2.14 -9.71
C GLU A 42 16.23 1.17 -9.58
N THR A 43 16.82 1.12 -8.38
CA THR A 43 17.91 0.20 -8.07
C THR A 43 17.43 -1.23 -7.82
N GLY A 44 16.14 -1.38 -7.49
CA GLY A 44 15.54 -2.62 -7.03
C GLY A 44 15.91 -2.99 -5.60
N GLU A 45 16.68 -2.16 -4.90
CA GLU A 45 17.23 -2.45 -3.57
C GLU A 45 16.31 -1.98 -2.43
N TRP A 46 15.44 -1.00 -2.70
CA TRP A 46 14.61 -0.38 -1.68
C TRP A 46 13.13 -0.39 -2.04
N ILE A 47 12.29 -0.71 -1.06
CA ILE A 47 10.86 -0.42 -1.08
C ILE A 47 10.66 0.88 -0.33
N ALA A 48 10.40 1.96 -1.05
CA ALA A 48 10.34 3.31 -0.53
C ALA A 48 8.90 3.82 -0.45
N PHE A 49 8.57 4.43 0.70
CA PHE A 49 7.29 5.07 0.94
C PHE A 49 7.10 6.20 -0.07
N ARG A 50 5.94 6.24 -0.72
CA ARG A 50 5.55 7.33 -1.62
C ARG A 50 4.47 8.18 -0.99
N VAL A 51 3.35 7.58 -0.63
CA VAL A 51 2.17 8.28 -0.13
C VAL A 51 1.49 7.52 0.99
N GLY A 52 0.75 8.24 1.82
CA GLY A 52 -0.14 7.67 2.82
C GLY A 52 -1.11 8.73 3.30
N ILE A 53 -2.21 8.29 3.90
CA ILE A 53 -3.27 9.21 4.32
C ILE A 53 -2.90 9.98 5.60
N GLY A 54 -3.50 11.14 5.77
CA GLY A 54 -3.45 11.92 7.02
C GLY A 54 -2.06 12.35 7.47
N GLU A 55 -1.94 12.70 8.76
CA GLU A 55 -0.70 13.19 9.35
C GLU A 55 0.39 12.12 9.41
N PHE A 56 0.03 10.85 9.60
CA PHE A 56 0.99 9.75 9.59
C PHE A 56 1.70 9.61 8.24
N GLY A 57 0.95 9.75 7.13
CA GLY A 57 1.54 9.75 5.80
C GLY A 57 2.52 10.90 5.57
N LYS A 58 2.18 12.11 6.04
CA LYS A 58 3.07 13.27 5.98
C LYS A 58 4.37 13.05 6.77
N ILE A 59 4.26 12.47 7.96
CA ILE A 59 5.41 12.14 8.81
C ILE A 59 6.29 11.10 8.11
N MET A 60 5.72 10.00 7.61
CA MET A 60 6.48 8.94 6.93
C MET A 60 7.18 9.44 5.66
N ARG A 61 6.53 10.32 4.88
CA ARG A 61 7.16 10.96 3.71
C ARG A 61 8.35 11.82 4.13
N LYS A 62 8.19 12.64 5.16
CA LYS A 62 9.25 13.54 5.67
C LYS A 62 10.51 12.78 6.11
N PHE A 63 10.34 11.56 6.62
CA PHE A 63 11.45 10.71 7.07
C PHE A 63 11.95 9.73 5.99
N GLU A 64 11.51 9.88 4.73
CA GLU A 64 11.93 9.05 3.59
C GLU A 64 11.89 7.55 3.92
N HIS A 65 10.78 7.12 4.55
CA HIS A 65 10.68 5.78 5.09
C HIS A 65 10.87 4.72 3.99
N ARG A 66 11.82 3.81 4.18
CA ARG A 66 12.14 2.77 3.20
C ARG A 66 12.66 1.51 3.85
N PHE A 67 12.48 0.39 3.16
CA PHE A 67 12.92 -0.93 3.58
C PHE A 67 13.83 -1.54 2.53
N SER A 68 14.90 -2.19 2.95
CA SER A 68 15.75 -2.92 2.03
C SER A 68 15.05 -4.19 1.55
N ILE A 69 15.12 -4.49 0.25
CA ILE A 69 14.50 -5.68 -0.39
C ILE A 69 15.06 -7.01 0.14
N ILE A 70 16.21 -7.00 0.81
CA ILE A 70 16.82 -8.20 1.42
C ILE A 70 16.41 -8.38 2.89
N SER A 71 15.65 -7.45 3.47
CA SER A 71 15.19 -7.55 4.85
C SER A 71 14.04 -8.55 5.02
N ASN A 72 13.79 -8.98 6.25
CA ASN A 72 12.74 -9.97 6.57
C ASN A 72 11.36 -9.32 6.83
N GLY A 73 11.06 -8.17 6.22
CA GLY A 73 9.81 -7.44 6.43
C GLY A 73 8.62 -8.02 5.65
N VAL A 74 7.40 -7.79 6.15
CA VAL A 74 6.17 -8.22 5.47
C VAL A 74 5.98 -7.57 4.10
N LEU A 75 6.30 -6.27 3.96
CA LEU A 75 6.26 -5.58 2.65
C LEU A 75 7.21 -6.23 1.64
N VAL A 76 8.41 -6.60 2.09
CA VAL A 76 9.41 -7.30 1.26
C VAL A 76 8.89 -8.66 0.82
N LYS A 77 8.25 -9.41 1.71
CA LYS A 77 7.65 -10.70 1.37
C LYS A 77 6.59 -10.55 0.28
N VAL A 78 5.73 -9.55 0.37
CA VAL A 78 4.69 -9.28 -0.65
C VAL A 78 5.30 -8.94 -2.00
N VAL A 79 6.29 -8.04 -2.05
CA VAL A 79 6.98 -7.70 -3.30
C VAL A 79 7.65 -8.94 -3.92
N ARG A 80 8.44 -9.67 -3.12
CA ARG A 80 9.24 -10.81 -3.62
C ARG A 80 8.40 -11.99 -4.06
N LEU A 81 7.35 -12.33 -3.31
CA LEU A 81 6.47 -13.44 -3.64
C LEU A 81 5.39 -13.04 -4.64
N ASN A 82 5.22 -11.75 -4.88
CA ASN A 82 4.13 -11.19 -5.66
C ASN A 82 2.76 -11.73 -5.20
N GLN A 83 2.56 -11.83 -3.89
CA GLN A 83 1.39 -12.44 -3.25
C GLN A 83 0.91 -11.52 -2.13
N ALA A 84 -0.42 -11.33 -2.04
CA ALA A 84 -1.02 -10.58 -0.96
C ALA A 84 -0.70 -11.22 0.40
N TYR A 85 -0.63 -10.38 1.42
CA TYR A 85 -0.44 -10.80 2.81
C TYR A 85 -1.58 -10.25 3.64
N LEU A 86 -2.17 -11.13 4.46
CA LEU A 86 -3.22 -10.82 5.41
C LEU A 86 -2.70 -11.10 6.81
N ASP A 87 -2.84 -10.13 7.70
CA ASP A 87 -2.57 -10.29 9.13
C ASP A 87 -3.73 -9.76 9.97
N ASN A 88 -4.41 -10.68 10.65
CA ASN A 88 -5.49 -10.40 11.59
C ASN A 88 -5.05 -10.52 13.05
N SER A 89 -3.75 -10.67 13.31
CA SER A 89 -3.21 -11.14 14.59
C SER A 89 -2.38 -10.09 15.35
N PHE A 90 -2.67 -8.79 15.18
CA PHE A 90 -1.98 -7.70 15.90
C PHE A 90 -2.17 -7.73 17.43
N GLU A 91 -3.09 -8.56 17.94
CA GLU A 91 -3.26 -8.82 19.37
C GLU A 91 -2.16 -9.73 19.96
N ASP A 92 -1.51 -10.55 19.13
CA ASP A 92 -0.40 -11.40 19.55
C ASP A 92 0.92 -10.61 19.51
N ARG A 93 1.31 -10.06 20.67
CA ARG A 93 2.48 -9.19 20.87
C ARG A 93 3.83 -9.85 20.51
N SER A 94 3.84 -11.15 20.19
CA SER A 94 5.06 -11.92 19.97
C SER A 94 5.65 -11.75 18.57
N ILE A 95 4.85 -11.33 17.57
CA ILE A 95 5.23 -11.36 16.15
C ILE A 95 5.29 -9.97 15.50
N HIS A 96 4.44 -9.04 15.93
CA HIS A 96 4.34 -7.71 15.31
C HIS A 96 4.79 -6.60 16.26
N ARG A 97 5.90 -5.94 15.93
CA ARG A 97 6.17 -4.60 16.49
C ARG A 97 5.14 -3.66 15.88
N ARG A 98 4.13 -3.28 16.67
CA ARG A 98 3.21 -2.19 16.30
C ARG A 98 4.02 -1.02 15.77
N HIS A 99 3.68 -0.55 14.59
CA HIS A 99 4.36 0.62 14.04
C HIS A 99 4.06 1.80 14.98
N PRO A 100 5.06 2.53 15.52
CA PRO A 100 4.81 3.59 16.50
C PRO A 100 3.84 4.68 16.04
N LEU A 101 3.77 4.90 14.72
CA LEU A 101 2.82 5.84 14.10
C LEU A 101 1.41 5.28 13.90
N LEU A 102 1.22 3.95 13.98
CA LEU A 102 -0.06 3.29 13.74
C LEU A 102 -0.40 2.36 14.93
N PRO A 103 -0.60 2.92 16.14
CA PRO A 103 -0.78 2.14 17.36
C PRO A 103 -2.09 1.36 17.41
N ASP A 104 -3.10 1.83 16.66
CA ASP A 104 -4.47 1.31 16.70
C ASP A 104 -4.74 0.27 15.60
N THR A 105 -3.76 -0.05 14.74
CA THR A 105 -3.89 -1.15 13.77
C THR A 105 -4.15 -2.47 14.49
N LYS A 106 -5.25 -3.13 14.13
CA LYS A 106 -5.64 -4.47 14.62
C LYS A 106 -5.70 -5.53 13.53
N SER A 107 -5.84 -5.11 12.28
CA SER A 107 -5.72 -5.99 11.11
C SER A 107 -5.10 -5.24 9.94
N GLN A 108 -4.47 -5.98 9.03
CA GLN A 108 -3.74 -5.45 7.89
C GLN A 108 -3.87 -6.36 6.67
N VAL A 109 -4.04 -5.74 5.51
CA VAL A 109 -3.88 -6.38 4.20
C VAL A 109 -2.86 -5.60 3.39
N ILE A 110 -1.84 -6.30 2.92
CA ILE A 110 -0.82 -5.75 2.03
C ILE A 110 -1.00 -6.39 0.66
N LEU A 111 -1.32 -5.57 -0.34
CA LEU A 111 -1.55 -5.99 -1.71
C LEU A 111 -0.34 -5.62 -2.57
N PRO A 112 0.17 -6.53 -3.42
CA PRO A 112 1.19 -6.17 -4.39
C PRO A 112 0.62 -5.24 -5.45
N LEU A 113 1.36 -4.19 -5.80
CA LEU A 113 1.09 -3.36 -6.97
C LEU A 113 1.68 -4.07 -8.19
N ARG A 114 0.87 -4.86 -8.90
CA ARG A 114 1.36 -5.75 -9.95
C ARG A 114 1.30 -5.13 -11.33
N VAL A 115 2.33 -5.43 -12.10
CA VAL A 115 2.42 -5.23 -13.55
C VAL A 115 2.95 -6.52 -14.19
N PRO A 116 2.96 -6.66 -15.53
CA PRO A 116 3.36 -7.92 -16.17
C PRO A 116 4.74 -8.44 -15.76
N GLN A 117 5.66 -7.55 -15.39
CA GLN A 117 7.03 -7.86 -14.97
C GLN A 117 7.16 -8.25 -13.49
N GLY A 118 6.12 -8.07 -12.67
CA GLY A 118 6.13 -8.38 -11.24
C GLY A 118 5.47 -7.29 -10.38
N ALA A 119 5.72 -7.34 -9.06
CA ALA A 119 5.29 -6.29 -8.15
C ALA A 119 6.27 -5.11 -8.21
N ILE A 120 5.76 -3.91 -8.52
CA ILE A 120 6.54 -2.66 -8.49
C ILE A 120 6.46 -1.95 -7.15
N GLY A 121 5.78 -2.54 -6.17
CA GLY A 121 5.46 -1.90 -4.91
C GLY A 121 4.34 -2.62 -4.17
N VAL A 122 3.80 -1.96 -3.16
CA VAL A 122 2.71 -2.46 -2.33
C VAL A 122 1.72 -1.36 -1.98
N LEU A 123 0.46 -1.73 -1.91
CA LEU A 123 -0.62 -0.97 -1.28
C LEU A 123 -0.87 -1.60 0.08
N ASP A 124 -0.66 -0.82 1.14
CA ASP A 124 -0.73 -1.27 2.53
C ASP A 124 -1.98 -0.69 3.20
N LEU A 125 -2.88 -1.57 3.63
CA LEU A 125 -4.21 -1.27 4.17
C LEU A 125 -4.28 -1.72 5.62
N HIS A 126 -4.66 -0.82 6.52
CA HIS A 126 -4.82 -1.10 7.93
C HIS A 126 -6.23 -0.78 8.40
N SER A 127 -6.73 -1.60 9.31
CA SER A 127 -7.97 -1.38 10.03
C SER A 127 -7.75 -1.38 11.54
N GLU A 128 -8.56 -0.60 12.24
CA GLU A 128 -8.65 -0.58 13.70
C GLU A 128 -9.57 -1.67 14.27
N VAL A 129 -10.18 -2.47 13.40
CA VAL A 129 -11.05 -3.60 13.74
C VAL A 129 -10.25 -4.91 13.61
N SER A 130 -10.27 -5.74 14.66
CA SER A 130 -9.63 -7.06 14.65
C SER A 130 -10.40 -7.98 13.70
N GLY A 131 -9.72 -8.65 12.77
CA GLY A 131 -10.37 -9.56 11.82
C GLY A 131 -11.25 -8.88 10.76
N ASP A 132 -11.02 -7.59 10.49
CA ASP A 132 -11.80 -6.81 9.51
C ASP A 132 -11.60 -7.26 8.06
N PHE A 133 -10.50 -7.97 7.81
CA PHE A 133 -10.17 -8.52 6.51
C PHE A 133 -10.25 -10.03 6.51
N ALA A 134 -10.90 -10.60 5.50
CA ALA A 134 -10.93 -12.02 5.21
C ALA A 134 -10.12 -12.35 3.93
N GLU A 135 -9.74 -13.61 3.74
CA GLU A 135 -9.02 -14.02 2.52
C GLU A 135 -9.86 -13.77 1.26
N GLU A 136 -11.19 -13.83 1.40
CA GLU A 136 -12.18 -13.58 0.35
C GLU A 136 -12.25 -12.11 -0.08
N ASP A 137 -11.74 -11.18 0.73
CA ASP A 137 -11.70 -9.75 0.38
C ASP A 137 -10.54 -9.43 -0.57
N ILE A 138 -9.47 -10.23 -0.54
CA ILE A 138 -8.28 -10.01 -1.37
C ILE A 138 -8.64 -10.01 -2.86
N PRO A 139 -9.40 -10.98 -3.43
CA PRO A 139 -9.84 -10.93 -4.82
C PRO A 139 -10.67 -9.69 -5.19
N MET A 140 -11.33 -9.04 -4.23
CA MET A 140 -12.14 -7.84 -4.48
C MET A 140 -11.28 -6.57 -4.48
N LEU A 141 -10.27 -6.50 -3.61
CA LEU A 141 -9.37 -5.34 -3.46
C LEU A 141 -8.23 -5.35 -4.49
N LEU A 142 -7.71 -6.54 -4.82
CA LEU A 142 -6.55 -6.73 -5.69
C LEU A 142 -6.70 -6.07 -7.08
N PRO A 143 -7.85 -6.15 -7.79
CA PRO A 143 -8.02 -5.45 -9.06
C PRO A 143 -7.79 -3.93 -8.94
N THR A 144 -8.20 -3.33 -7.82
CA THR A 144 -7.96 -1.91 -7.55
C THR A 144 -6.46 -1.62 -7.37
N ALA A 145 -5.73 -2.47 -6.65
CA ALA A 145 -4.28 -2.35 -6.49
C ALA A 145 -3.55 -2.50 -7.84
N GLU A 146 -3.97 -3.44 -8.69
CA GLU A 146 -3.40 -3.63 -10.04
C GLU A 146 -3.70 -2.45 -10.97
N GLN A 147 -4.88 -1.85 -10.85
CA GLN A 147 -5.22 -0.62 -11.58
C GLN A 147 -4.35 0.56 -11.16
N VAL A 148 -4.16 0.75 -9.85
CA VAL A 148 -3.29 1.78 -9.30
C VAL A 148 -1.87 1.59 -9.83
N ALA A 149 -1.34 0.36 -9.79
CA ALA A 149 -0.01 0.05 -10.32
C ALA A 149 0.15 0.45 -11.79
N ARG A 150 -0.84 0.08 -12.63
CA ARG A 150 -0.84 0.42 -14.06
C ARG A 150 -0.83 1.93 -14.31
N LEU A 151 -1.65 2.67 -13.57
CA LEU A 151 -1.77 4.12 -13.72
C LEU A 151 -0.55 4.87 -13.17
N CYS A 152 0.08 4.38 -12.09
CA CYS A 152 1.36 4.89 -11.63
C CYS A 152 2.42 4.84 -12.73
N ILE A 153 2.56 3.70 -13.44
CA ILE A 153 3.49 3.60 -14.57
C ILE A 153 3.09 4.55 -15.70
N GLN A 154 1.81 4.59 -16.06
CA GLN A 154 1.33 5.44 -17.16
C GLN A 154 1.61 6.94 -16.90
N LEU A 155 1.52 7.37 -15.64
CA LEU A 155 1.80 8.75 -15.22
C LEU A 155 3.28 9.01 -14.93
N GLY A 156 4.18 8.04 -15.18
CA GLY A 156 5.62 8.21 -15.04
C GLY A 156 6.14 8.17 -13.60
N ALA A 157 5.49 7.41 -12.71
CA ALA A 157 6.01 7.16 -11.37
C ALA A 157 7.43 6.60 -11.43
N GLN A 158 8.34 7.17 -10.63
CA GLN A 158 9.68 6.62 -10.46
C GLN A 158 9.61 5.37 -9.57
N THR A 159 9.71 4.22 -10.24
CA THR A 159 10.02 2.93 -9.62
C THR A 159 11.51 2.66 -9.71
#